data_AF-A0A7D9LVY5-F1
#
_entry.id   AF-A0A7D9LVY5-F1
#
_cell.length_a   1.000
_cell.length_b   1.000
_cell.length_c   1.000
_cell.angle_alpha   90.00
_cell.angle_beta   90.00
_cell.angle_gamma   90.00
#
_symmetry.space_group_name_H-M   'P 1'
#
loop_
_entity.id
_entity.type
_entity.pdbx_description
1 polymer ?
#
loop_
_entity_poly.entity_id
_entity_poly.type
_entity_poly.pdbx_seq_one_letter_code
_entity_poly.pdbx_strand_id
1 'polypeptide(L)'
;MSHSQMNDLKKQSTHWRVTCDFQAKPVDIYRDYSVARFKNFDVMTFEGGNVCKLMKYINVRGHQCAECTAGWYAYVNRESMHLDSTSTACQFTPGGGAVLSEDNFGLYSYTNKKFRCTSSPDATTNFWFGGY
;
A
#
# COMPACT_ATOMS: atom_id res chain seq x y z
N MET A 1 -4.01 -6.40 17.97
CA MET A 1 -5.44 -6.64 17.65
C MET A 1 -5.60 -8.07 17.20
N SER A 2 -6.66 -8.76 17.64
CA SER A 2 -7.03 -10.08 17.14
C SER A 2 -7.72 -9.99 15.78
N HIS A 3 -7.84 -11.13 15.09
CA HIS A 3 -8.61 -11.21 13.84
C HIS A 3 -10.07 -10.75 14.00
N SER A 4 -10.73 -11.13 15.11
CA SER A 4 -12.11 -10.69 15.40
C SER A 4 -12.20 -9.17 15.57
N GLN A 5 -11.27 -8.57 16.32
CA GLN A 5 -11.21 -7.12 16.51
C GLN A 5 -11.02 -6.39 15.18
N MET A 6 -10.15 -6.90 14.30
CA MET A 6 -9.94 -6.32 12.97
C MET A 6 -11.19 -6.40 12.09
N ASN A 7 -11.94 -7.51 12.16
CA ASN A 7 -13.19 -7.65 11.44
C ASN A 7 -14.26 -6.68 11.93
N ASP A 8 -14.37 -6.49 13.25
CA ASP A 8 -15.33 -5.54 13.82
C ASP A 8 -14.96 -4.08 13.50
N LEU A 9 -13.67 -3.75 13.45
CA LEU A 9 -13.19 -2.45 12.99
C LEU A 9 -13.51 -2.22 11.51
N LYS A 10 -13.29 -3.25 10.67
CA LYS A 10 -13.62 -3.20 9.24
C LYS A 10 -15.11 -2.98 9.00
N LYS A 11 -16.00 -3.64 9.75
CA LYS A 11 -17.47 -3.44 9.63
C LYS A 11 -17.88 -1.98 9.86
N GLN A 12 -17.11 -1.23 10.64
CA GLN A 12 -17.35 0.18 10.95
C GLN A 12 -16.56 1.14 10.05
N SER A 13 -15.81 0.62 9.07
CA SER A 13 -14.90 1.38 8.22
C SER A 13 -15.36 1.35 6.77
N THR A 14 -15.17 2.45 6.05
CA THR A 14 -15.46 2.54 4.62
C THR A 14 -14.19 2.48 3.77
N HIS A 15 -13.06 2.89 4.35
CA HIS A 15 -11.76 2.93 3.73
C HIS A 15 -10.72 2.22 4.58
N TRP A 16 -9.68 1.74 3.92
CA TRP A 16 -8.41 1.48 4.56
C TRP A 16 -7.32 2.27 3.85
N ARG A 17 -6.25 2.57 4.58
CA ARG A 17 -5.07 3.24 4.06
C ARG A 17 -3.81 2.63 4.62
N VAL A 18 -2.75 2.71 3.85
CA VAL A 18 -1.39 2.38 4.26
C VAL A 18 -0.54 3.64 4.21
N THR A 19 0.23 3.88 5.26
CA THR A 19 1.13 5.03 5.40
C THR A 19 2.54 4.55 5.71
N CYS A 20 3.53 5.28 5.21
CA CYS A 20 4.93 5.08 5.58
C CYS A 20 5.40 6.12 6.59
N ASP A 21 6.03 5.68 7.68
CA ASP A 21 6.73 6.52 8.65
C ASP A 21 5.85 7.67 9.20
N PHE A 22 4.59 7.34 9.51
CA PHE A 22 3.56 8.32 9.88
C PHE A 22 3.94 9.14 11.12
N GLN A 23 4.62 8.51 12.09
CA GLN A 23 5.00 9.15 13.35
C GLN A 23 6.07 10.24 13.16
N ALA A 24 7.00 10.06 12.22
CA ALA A 24 8.09 11.01 12.02
C ALA A 24 7.73 12.15 11.05
N LYS A 25 6.70 12.00 10.21
CA LYS A 25 6.39 12.95 9.12
C LYS A 25 4.90 13.32 9.03
N PRO A 26 4.33 14.00 10.04
CA PRO A 26 2.89 14.32 10.08
C PRO A 26 2.45 15.38 9.06
N VAL A 27 3.38 16.15 8.48
CA VAL A 27 3.06 17.27 7.57
C VAL A 27 2.81 16.82 6.14
N ASP A 28 3.32 15.66 5.72
CA ASP A 28 3.20 15.15 4.34
C ASP A 28 2.65 13.72 4.34
N ILE A 29 1.43 13.55 4.83
CA ILE A 29 0.82 12.22 5.01
C ILE A 29 0.52 11.48 3.70
N TYR A 30 0.49 12.19 2.57
CA TYR A 30 0.11 11.66 1.26
C TYR A 30 1.29 11.16 0.42
N ARG A 31 2.53 11.42 0.84
CA ARG A 31 3.69 10.80 0.21
C ARG A 31 3.92 9.40 0.75
N ASP A 32 4.15 8.46 -0.17
CA ASP A 32 4.31 7.03 0.14
C ASP A 32 3.13 6.51 0.95
N TYR A 33 1.97 6.63 0.33
CA TYR A 33 0.66 6.49 0.94
C TYR A 33 -0.31 5.88 -0.07
N SER A 34 -1.23 5.05 0.40
CA SER A 34 -2.30 4.55 -0.44
C SER A 34 -3.60 4.41 0.34
N VAL A 35 -4.72 4.67 -0.31
CA VAL A 35 -6.06 4.56 0.27
C VAL A 35 -7.02 3.98 -0.74
N ALA A 36 -7.83 3.03 -0.28
CA ALA A 36 -8.91 2.43 -1.05
C ALA A 36 -10.18 2.30 -0.21
N ARG A 37 -11.29 2.13 -0.90
CA ARG A 37 -12.56 1.75 -0.28
C ARG A 37 -12.58 0.23 -0.15
N PHE A 38 -13.01 -0.27 1.00
CA PHE A 38 -13.17 -1.72 1.23
C PHE A 38 -14.03 -2.38 0.15
N LYS A 39 -15.08 -1.69 -0.33
CA LYS A 39 -15.97 -2.19 -1.39
C LYS A 39 -15.27 -2.47 -2.73
N ASN A 40 -14.18 -1.78 -3.01
CA ASN A 40 -13.42 -1.92 -4.26
C ASN A 40 -12.22 -2.85 -4.06
N PHE A 41 -11.61 -2.77 -2.88
CA PHE A 41 -10.43 -3.53 -2.53
C PHE A 41 -10.42 -3.82 -1.04
N ASP A 42 -10.62 -5.09 -0.71
CA ASP A 42 -10.65 -5.59 0.65
C ASP A 42 -9.28 -6.16 1.05
N VAL A 43 -8.49 -5.37 1.79
CA VAL A 43 -7.13 -5.76 2.22
C VAL A 43 -7.12 -6.97 3.16
N MET A 44 -8.22 -7.26 3.87
CA MET A 44 -8.28 -8.35 4.85
C MET A 44 -8.40 -9.73 4.20
N THR A 45 -8.85 -9.80 2.96
CA THR A 45 -9.15 -11.05 2.25
C THR A 45 -8.49 -11.11 0.88
N PHE A 46 -7.61 -10.16 0.57
CA PHE A 46 -6.98 -10.08 -0.74
C PHE A 46 -5.93 -11.17 -0.92
N GLU A 47 -6.02 -11.84 -2.07
CA GLU A 47 -5.07 -12.82 -2.55
C GLU A 47 -4.98 -12.69 -4.08
N GLY A 48 -3.77 -12.80 -4.62
CA GLY A 48 -3.51 -12.74 -6.05
C GLY A 48 -2.17 -12.09 -6.38
N GLY A 49 -1.76 -12.22 -7.65
CA GLY A 49 -0.54 -11.60 -8.17
C GLY A 49 -0.84 -10.59 -9.25
N ASN A 50 -0.30 -9.38 -9.11
CA ASN A 50 -0.48 -8.26 -10.05
C ASN A 50 -1.95 -7.93 -10.36
N VAL A 51 -2.84 -8.09 -9.38
CA VAL A 51 -4.26 -7.84 -9.58
C VAL A 51 -4.52 -6.34 -9.51
N CYS A 52 -5.07 -5.77 -10.58
CA CYS A 52 -5.43 -4.36 -10.61
C CYS A 52 -6.60 -4.06 -9.67
N LYS A 53 -6.34 -3.26 -8.63
CA LYS A 53 -7.35 -2.80 -7.67
C LYS A 53 -7.52 -1.28 -7.76
N LEU A 54 -8.77 -0.84 -7.70
CA LEU A 54 -9.11 0.58 -7.76
C LEU A 54 -8.73 1.26 -6.44
N MET A 55 -7.80 2.22 -6.54
CA MET A 55 -7.35 3.06 -5.45
C MET A 55 -8.06 4.41 -5.52
N LYS A 56 -8.45 4.95 -4.37
CA LYS A 56 -8.94 6.33 -4.25
C LYS A 56 -7.77 7.30 -4.47
N TYR A 57 -6.64 6.99 -3.85
CA TYR A 57 -5.37 7.68 -4.10
C TYR A 57 -4.22 6.73 -3.78
N ILE A 58 -3.15 6.83 -4.55
CA ILE A 58 -1.89 6.12 -4.30
C ILE A 58 -0.71 7.01 -4.64
N ASN A 59 0.35 6.91 -3.85
CA ASN A 59 1.62 7.57 -4.05
C ASN A 59 2.77 6.62 -3.72
N VAL A 60 3.73 6.50 -4.64
CA VAL A 60 5.01 5.82 -4.42
C VAL A 60 6.12 6.71 -4.94
N ARG A 61 7.00 7.15 -4.03
CA ARG A 61 8.15 8.01 -4.29
C ARG A 61 7.81 9.31 -5.02
N GLY A 62 6.61 9.84 -4.81
CA GLY A 62 6.12 11.05 -5.48
C GLY A 62 5.39 10.80 -6.81
N HIS A 63 5.42 9.58 -7.34
CA HIS A 63 4.49 9.19 -8.41
C HIS A 63 3.13 8.99 -7.80
N GLN A 64 2.12 9.69 -8.31
CA GLN A 64 0.79 9.65 -7.72
C GLN A 64 -0.29 9.44 -8.75
N CYS A 65 -1.40 8.88 -8.29
CA CYS A 65 -2.58 8.67 -9.09
C CYS A 65 -3.82 8.63 -8.19
N ALA A 66 -4.94 9.14 -8.70
CA ALA A 66 -6.22 9.17 -8.00
C ALA A 66 -7.30 8.52 -8.86
N GLU A 67 -8.24 7.83 -8.22
CA GLU A 67 -9.33 7.09 -8.89
C GLU A 67 -8.83 6.21 -10.06
N CYS A 68 -7.77 5.44 -9.79
CA CYS A 68 -7.13 4.60 -10.81
C CYS A 68 -6.72 3.24 -10.25
N THR A 69 -6.43 2.31 -11.15
CA THR A 69 -6.00 0.97 -10.78
C THR A 69 -4.51 0.90 -10.49
N ALA A 70 -4.14 0.20 -9.43
CA ALA A 70 -2.77 -0.17 -9.10
C ALA A 70 -2.65 -1.70 -8.97
N GLY A 71 -1.50 -2.25 -9.34
CA GLY A 71 -1.23 -3.68 -9.27
C GLY A 71 -0.82 -4.11 -7.87
N TRP A 72 -1.55 -5.05 -7.28
CA TRP A 72 -1.26 -5.56 -5.95
C TRP A 72 -1.01 -7.06 -5.96
N TYR A 73 -0.19 -7.49 -5.02
CA TYR A 73 0.21 -8.87 -4.80
C TYR A 73 -0.05 -9.23 -3.34
N ALA A 74 -0.53 -10.43 -3.08
CA ALA A 74 -0.62 -11.02 -1.75
C ALA A 74 -0.74 -12.54 -1.92
N TYR A 75 0.12 -13.28 -1.23
CA TYR A 75 0.12 -14.73 -1.25
C TYR A 75 0.13 -15.27 0.17
N VAL A 76 -0.93 -15.99 0.54
CA VAL A 76 -1.07 -16.57 1.87
C VAL A 76 0.15 -17.44 2.19
N ASN A 77 0.71 -17.27 3.40
CA ASN A 77 1.92 -17.96 3.87
C ASN A 77 3.21 -17.72 3.06
N ARG A 78 3.25 -16.73 2.16
CA ARG A 78 4.41 -16.46 1.32
C ARG A 78 4.79 -14.99 1.30
N GLU A 79 3.89 -14.12 0.87
CA GLU A 79 4.16 -12.69 0.66
C GLU A 79 3.01 -11.86 1.23
N SER A 80 3.36 -10.93 2.13
CA SER A 80 2.41 -9.93 2.60
C SER A 80 1.95 -9.04 1.44
N MET A 81 0.83 -8.35 1.62
CA MET A 81 0.31 -7.48 0.58
C MET A 81 1.34 -6.41 0.19
N HIS A 82 1.63 -6.29 -1.11
CA HIS A 82 2.59 -5.33 -1.63
C HIS A 82 2.26 -4.89 -3.06
N LEU A 83 2.96 -3.86 -3.52
CA LEU A 83 2.96 -3.38 -4.90
C LEU A 83 4.40 -3.39 -5.44
N ASP A 84 4.59 -4.00 -6.61
CA ASP A 84 5.84 -3.95 -7.36
C ASP A 84 5.85 -2.71 -8.26
N SER A 85 6.82 -1.81 -8.04
CA SER A 85 6.94 -0.56 -8.80
C SER A 85 7.30 -0.75 -10.28
N THR A 86 7.80 -1.92 -10.66
CA THR A 86 8.18 -2.25 -12.03
C THR A 86 7.01 -2.80 -12.86
N SER A 87 5.86 -3.10 -12.24
CA SER A 87 4.67 -3.57 -12.96
C SER A 87 4.04 -2.46 -13.81
N THR A 88 3.70 -2.82 -15.05
CA THR A 88 3.04 -1.93 -16.03
C THR A 88 1.63 -2.39 -16.42
N ALA A 89 1.06 -3.35 -15.68
CA ALA A 89 -0.21 -3.97 -16.05
C ALA A 89 -1.45 -3.10 -15.73
N CYS A 90 -1.33 -2.16 -14.80
CA CYS A 90 -2.42 -1.29 -14.35
C CYS A 90 -2.14 0.18 -14.69
N GLN A 91 -3.10 1.06 -14.42
CA GLN A 91 -2.98 2.50 -14.76
C GLN A 91 -1.86 3.19 -13.98
N PHE A 92 -1.65 2.83 -12.71
CA PHE A 92 -0.58 3.39 -11.89
C PHE A 92 0.75 2.67 -12.16
N THR A 93 1.73 3.41 -12.67
CA THR A 93 3.04 2.87 -13.09
C THR A 93 4.21 3.68 -12.49
N PRO A 94 4.61 3.42 -11.22
CA PRO A 94 5.63 4.22 -10.51
C PRO A 94 7.09 3.83 -10.84
N GLY A 95 7.33 3.28 -12.03
CA GLY A 95 8.64 2.70 -12.41
C GLY A 95 9.78 3.70 -12.53
N GLY A 96 9.49 4.99 -12.67
CA GLY A 96 10.50 6.05 -12.74
C GLY A 96 11.41 6.07 -11.51
N GLY A 97 12.68 5.68 -11.67
CA GLY A 97 13.66 5.60 -10.60
C GLY A 97 13.46 4.46 -9.60
N ALA A 98 12.67 3.44 -9.98
CA ALA A 98 12.53 2.20 -9.23
C ALA A 98 13.80 1.35 -9.32
N VAL A 99 14.05 0.52 -8.31
CA VAL A 99 14.97 -0.62 -8.43
C VAL A 99 14.22 -1.85 -8.97
N LEU A 100 14.97 -2.83 -9.50
CA LEU A 100 14.37 -4.07 -9.99
C LEU A 100 13.66 -4.81 -8.84
N SER A 101 12.42 -5.26 -9.07
CA SER A 101 11.58 -5.93 -8.06
C SER A 101 11.37 -5.09 -6.79
N GLU A 102 11.30 -3.76 -6.93
CA GLU A 102 11.03 -2.85 -5.83
C GLU A 102 9.61 -3.02 -5.32
N ASP A 103 9.47 -3.79 -4.24
CA ASP A 103 8.22 -4.02 -3.55
C ASP A 103 7.96 -2.96 -2.47
N ASN A 104 6.71 -2.52 -2.40
CA ASN A 104 6.28 -1.41 -1.54
C ASN A 104 5.10 -1.84 -0.66
N PHE A 105 4.95 -1.18 0.49
CA PHE A 105 3.82 -1.31 1.42
C PHE A 105 3.65 -2.66 2.16
N GLY A 106 4.61 -3.58 2.10
CA GLY A 106 4.53 -4.80 2.91
C GLY A 106 5.54 -5.91 2.63
N LEU A 107 6.28 -5.84 1.53
CA LEU A 107 7.37 -6.76 1.20
C LEU A 107 8.63 -5.97 0.86
N TYR A 108 9.78 -6.33 1.44
CA TYR A 108 10.99 -5.48 1.43
C TYR A 108 12.27 -6.26 1.09
N SER A 109 12.22 -7.14 0.09
CA SER A 109 13.39 -7.88 -0.40
C SER A 109 14.33 -6.98 -1.22
N TYR A 110 13.78 -6.15 -2.10
CA TYR A 110 14.50 -5.12 -2.85
C TYR A 110 13.87 -3.77 -2.55
N THR A 111 14.69 -2.85 -2.02
CA THR A 111 14.19 -1.62 -1.42
C THR A 111 14.83 -0.39 -2.03
N ASN A 112 14.15 0.74 -1.91
CA ASN A 112 14.62 2.02 -2.40
C ASN A 112 14.46 3.06 -1.31
N LYS A 113 15.58 3.59 -0.81
CA LYS A 113 15.60 4.56 0.30
C LYS A 113 14.83 5.86 0.04
N LYS A 114 14.44 6.13 -1.22
CA LYS A 114 13.54 7.25 -1.56
C LYS A 114 12.08 6.99 -1.17
N PHE A 115 11.70 5.73 -0.97
CA PHE A 115 10.41 5.30 -0.45
C PHE A 115 10.45 5.31 1.08
N ARG A 116 9.53 6.04 1.72
CA ARG A 116 9.59 6.30 3.16
C ARG A 116 9.57 5.04 4.01
N CYS A 117 8.80 4.01 3.65
CA CYS A 117 8.71 2.77 4.42
C CYS A 117 10.05 2.00 4.47
N THR A 118 11.00 2.33 3.61
CA THR A 118 12.34 1.72 3.56
C THR A 118 13.46 2.75 3.59
N SER A 119 13.15 3.97 4.04
CA SER A 119 14.11 5.08 4.08
C SER A 119 15.18 4.93 5.17
N SER A 120 14.87 4.18 6.23
CA SER A 120 15.77 3.82 7.33
C SER A 120 15.35 2.47 7.93
N PRO A 121 16.20 1.84 8.77
CA PRO A 121 15.83 0.63 9.50
C PRO A 121 14.64 0.82 10.46
N ASP A 122 14.43 2.04 10.95
CA ASP A 122 13.34 2.37 11.88
C ASP A 122 12.05 2.79 11.18
N ALA A 123 12.06 2.84 9.84
CA ALA A 123 10.89 3.21 9.07
C ALA A 123 9.76 2.19 9.26
N THR A 124 8.53 2.70 9.35
CA THR A 124 7.35 1.88 9.62
C THR A 124 6.38 1.88 8.44
N THR A 125 5.61 0.79 8.34
CA THR A 125 4.43 0.68 7.48
C THR A 125 3.23 0.49 8.37
N ASN A 126 2.22 1.36 8.26
CA ASN A 126 1.05 1.29 9.12
C ASN A 126 -0.24 1.22 8.30
N PHE A 127 -1.10 0.28 8.67
CA PHE A 127 -2.42 0.11 8.11
C PHE A 127 -3.48 0.73 9.03
N TRP A 128 -4.42 1.45 8.45
CA TRP A 128 -5.48 2.15 9.17
C TRP A 128 -6.82 1.88 8.52
N PHE A 129 -7.83 1.55 9.31
CA PHE A 129 -9.20 1.35 8.85
C PHE A 129 -10.04 2.52 9.40
N GLY A 130 -10.88 3.13 8.55
CA GLY A 130 -11.66 4.29 8.96
C GLY A 130 -12.60 4.84 7.88
N GLY A 131 -13.08 6.07 8.10
CA GLY A 131 -14.18 6.67 7.33
C GLY A 131 -13.79 7.61 6.18
N TYR A 132 -12.58 8.17 6.16
CA TYR A 132 -12.20 9.25 5.25
C TYR A 132 -10.70 9.29 4.92
#